data_AF-A0A6V8MGD7-F1
#
_entry.id   AF-A0A6V8MGD7-F1
#
_cell.length_a   1.000
_cell.length_b   1.000
_cell.length_c   1.000
_cell.angle_alpha   90.00
_cell.angle_beta   90.00
_cell.angle_gamma   90.00
#
_symmetry.space_group_name_H-M   'P 1'
#
loop_
_entity.id
_entity.type
_entity.pdbx_description
1 polymer ?
#
loop_
_entity_poly.entity_id
_entity_poly.type
_entity_poly.pdbx_seq_one_letter_code
_entity_poly.pdbx_strand_id
1 'polypeptide(L)'
;MKQVLLISDTPRVQQVFESLEAQGILQLTTAVTLNQADLEIAAAPPQVAFVQGRISGLSRDIVVRHLKKVLPKDASIVLLAGTLEEMEQAFQHQEPYLDLALEDEALAVLARQVLEGSYQLQRPVAPSPPAAPEPLEAEPAVAGPAEAVPGPEAQLPETIQPPPEAVQAEPETPRATAAEAQAAAEVPPAEQTPATEPEPLLQTQFVPQFEPFTESQPVQLSGQSAEKSAQLASFAALMDEAQKGTGAPEGGLNIEERIVLGAHHKKAADAATAEAKHPRREPGTGEFLAGEPLADALRRAKKKKRPLWIPVALVLALICVPLFSYLAGKKVAPTESALAPLSSDRPGKEKKKSVPAPAPAPKVAEAPAVKPEPAPAPAPKPQPAAPAPAVKTPLAPELKPQPAAAPPAAPAAAGQKALPTLLGQTKLDPEYAKSHPGWQRYQGTSAEYKVFKEGERYKALQVLTLHGETLPEQLLTRALREFGGTEKYRLGTAGAKGKYLVQQGDAGGGVAITVYRNKSDRSLKAFVIYYR
;
A
#
# COMPACT_ATOMS: atom_id res chain seq x y z
N MET A 1 -10.91 12.11 -34.29
CA MET A 1 -10.22 11.26 -33.30
C MET A 1 -10.84 11.52 -31.93
N LYS A 2 -10.79 10.56 -31.00
CA LYS A 2 -11.23 10.78 -29.62
C LYS A 2 -10.06 11.33 -28.80
N GLN A 3 -10.33 12.32 -27.94
CA GLN A 3 -9.36 12.79 -26.95
C GLN A 3 -9.36 11.83 -25.75
N VAL A 4 -8.19 11.32 -25.42
CA VAL A 4 -8.00 10.25 -24.44
C VAL A 4 -6.99 10.69 -23.39
N LEU A 5 -7.42 10.74 -22.13
CA LEU A 5 -6.54 10.95 -20.99
C LEU A 5 -6.13 9.59 -20.41
N LEU A 6 -4.83 9.30 -20.37
CA LEU A 6 -4.28 8.15 -19.69
C LEU A 6 -3.64 8.58 -18.36
N ILE A 7 -4.22 8.16 -17.25
CA ILE A 7 -3.67 8.36 -15.91
C ILE A 7 -3.06 7.03 -15.43
N SER A 8 -1.73 6.92 -15.54
CA SER A 8 -0.99 5.68 -15.22
C SER A 8 0.48 6.00 -14.91
N ASP A 9 1.04 5.31 -13.90
CA ASP A 9 2.47 5.31 -13.59
C ASP A 9 3.21 4.07 -14.14
N THR A 10 2.53 3.23 -14.94
CA THR A 10 3.08 2.01 -15.52
C THR A 10 3.58 2.26 -16.94
N PRO A 11 4.91 2.22 -17.22
CA PRO A 11 5.46 2.61 -18.53
C PRO A 11 5.00 1.70 -19.67
N ARG A 12 4.80 0.40 -19.39
CA ARG A 12 4.24 -0.57 -20.35
C ARG A 12 2.87 -0.12 -20.90
N VAL A 13 2.02 0.43 -20.04
CA VAL A 13 0.68 0.91 -20.47
C VAL A 13 0.81 2.16 -21.33
N GLN A 14 1.71 3.09 -20.96
CA GLN A 14 1.97 4.30 -21.75
C GLN A 14 2.41 3.92 -23.17
N GLN A 15 3.36 3.01 -23.32
CA GLN A 15 3.81 2.49 -24.63
C GLN A 15 2.68 1.87 -25.47
N VAL A 16 1.78 1.10 -24.86
CA VAL A 16 0.61 0.53 -25.56
C VAL A 16 -0.30 1.63 -26.11
N PHE A 17 -0.58 2.68 -25.33
CA PHE A 17 -1.44 3.79 -25.78
C PHE A 17 -0.74 4.73 -26.77
N GLU A 18 0.57 4.97 -26.62
CA GLU A 18 1.40 5.69 -27.60
C GLU A 18 1.38 4.96 -28.95
N SER A 19 1.40 3.62 -28.96
CA SER A 19 1.28 2.84 -30.20
C SER A 19 -0.07 3.03 -30.91
N LEU A 20 -1.15 3.29 -30.16
CA LEU A 20 -2.50 3.56 -30.69
C LEU A 20 -2.64 5.00 -31.20
N GLU A 21 -1.94 5.95 -30.58
CA GLU A 21 -1.79 7.32 -31.10
C GLU A 21 -0.97 7.34 -32.39
N ALA A 22 0.14 6.61 -32.46
CA ALA A 22 0.95 6.46 -33.68
C ALA A 22 0.17 5.83 -34.85
N GLN A 23 -0.86 5.03 -34.56
CA GLN A 23 -1.82 4.50 -35.55
C GLN A 23 -2.91 5.51 -35.96
N GLY A 24 -2.94 6.71 -35.37
CA GLY A 24 -3.93 7.76 -35.66
C GLY A 24 -5.33 7.49 -35.10
N ILE A 25 -5.48 6.56 -34.16
CA ILE A 25 -6.78 6.10 -33.66
C ILE A 25 -7.34 7.07 -32.59
N LEU A 26 -6.45 7.60 -31.76
CA LEU A 26 -6.75 8.49 -30.64
C LEU A 26 -5.78 9.67 -30.61
N GLN A 27 -6.13 10.71 -29.87
CA GLN A 27 -5.22 11.77 -29.44
C GLN A 27 -4.96 11.55 -27.95
N LEU A 28 -3.71 11.30 -27.57
CA LEU A 28 -3.33 10.91 -26.22
C LEU A 28 -2.91 12.13 -25.39
N THR A 29 -3.23 12.08 -24.11
CA THR A 29 -2.67 12.97 -23.09
C THR A 29 -2.35 12.11 -21.88
N THR A 30 -1.11 12.18 -21.39
CA THR A 30 -0.62 11.31 -20.31
C THR A 30 -0.44 12.09 -19.00
N ALA A 31 -0.88 11.50 -17.90
CA ALA A 31 -0.69 12.04 -16.57
C ALA A 31 -0.22 10.96 -15.59
N VAL A 32 0.82 11.25 -14.81
CA VAL A 32 1.37 10.32 -13.81
C VAL A 32 0.78 10.54 -12.42
N THR A 33 0.12 11.70 -12.21
CA THR A 33 -0.48 12.08 -10.92
C THR A 33 -1.86 12.72 -11.13
N LEU A 34 -2.69 12.71 -10.09
CA LEU A 34 -4.03 13.31 -10.14
C LEU A 34 -3.99 14.82 -10.35
N ASN A 35 -3.03 15.51 -9.73
CA ASN A 35 -2.86 16.96 -9.90
C ASN A 35 -2.48 17.32 -11.35
N GLN A 36 -1.63 16.49 -12.00
CA GLN A 36 -1.32 16.66 -13.42
C GLN A 36 -2.57 16.41 -14.27
N ALA A 37 -3.33 15.35 -13.99
CA ALA A 37 -4.58 15.07 -14.69
C ALA A 37 -5.58 16.24 -14.60
N ASP A 38 -5.70 16.91 -13.46
CA ASP A 38 -6.56 18.10 -13.32
C ASP A 38 -6.10 19.26 -14.21
N LEU A 39 -4.79 19.47 -14.38
CA LEU A 39 -4.25 20.47 -15.31
C LEU A 39 -4.52 20.11 -16.77
N GLU A 40 -4.32 18.84 -17.15
CA GLU A 40 -4.58 18.35 -18.51
C GLU A 40 -6.08 18.42 -18.86
N ILE A 41 -6.98 18.05 -17.94
CA ILE A 41 -8.44 18.14 -18.14
C ILE A 41 -8.88 19.61 -18.31
N ALA A 42 -8.25 20.54 -17.58
CA ALA A 42 -8.52 21.97 -17.71
C ALA A 42 -8.00 22.55 -19.04
N ALA A 43 -6.91 22.00 -19.58
CA ALA A 43 -6.34 22.40 -20.87
C ALA A 43 -7.12 21.81 -22.07
N ALA A 44 -7.47 20.52 -22.01
CA ALA A 44 -8.20 19.79 -23.04
C ALA A 44 -9.15 18.74 -22.41
N PRO A 45 -10.48 18.95 -22.42
CA PRO A 45 -11.43 18.04 -21.77
C PRO A 45 -11.54 16.70 -22.53
N PRO A 46 -11.10 15.56 -21.94
CA PRO A 46 -11.06 14.29 -22.65
C PRO A 46 -12.46 13.65 -22.77
N GLN A 47 -12.66 12.86 -23.82
CA GLN A 47 -13.88 12.06 -24.02
C GLN A 47 -13.84 10.71 -23.31
N VAL A 48 -12.64 10.16 -23.13
CA VAL A 48 -12.40 8.89 -22.42
C VAL A 48 -11.19 9.07 -21.50
N ALA A 49 -11.33 8.69 -20.23
CA ALA A 49 -10.24 8.68 -19.26
C ALA A 49 -9.92 7.23 -18.84
N PHE A 50 -8.72 6.75 -19.15
CA PHE A 50 -8.20 5.47 -18.68
C PHE A 50 -7.41 5.70 -17.39
N VAL A 51 -7.76 4.98 -16.33
CA VAL A 51 -7.32 5.29 -14.97
C VAL A 51 -6.83 4.04 -14.26
N GLN A 52 -5.55 4.00 -13.91
CA GLN A 52 -4.97 2.95 -13.09
C GLN A 52 -5.60 2.91 -11.69
N GLY A 53 -5.93 1.70 -11.20
CA GLY A 53 -6.65 1.52 -9.92
C GLY A 53 -5.93 2.07 -8.68
N ARG A 54 -4.63 2.37 -8.78
CA ARG A 54 -3.82 3.03 -7.75
C ARG A 54 -2.85 3.99 -8.42
N ILE A 55 -2.88 5.25 -8.03
CA ILE A 55 -2.03 6.33 -8.56
C ILE A 55 -1.59 7.20 -7.40
N SER A 56 -0.29 7.46 -7.28
CA SER A 56 0.28 8.30 -6.21
C SER A 56 -0.15 7.90 -4.78
N GLY A 57 -0.44 6.61 -4.54
CA GLY A 57 -0.92 6.08 -3.25
C GLY A 57 -2.42 6.29 -2.97
N LEU A 58 -3.16 6.99 -3.84
CA LEU A 58 -4.61 7.11 -3.76
C LEU A 58 -5.29 5.81 -4.20
N SER A 59 -6.38 5.46 -3.52
CA SER A 59 -7.24 4.34 -3.91
C SER A 59 -8.17 4.72 -5.07
N ARG A 60 -8.48 3.74 -5.91
CA ARG A 60 -9.44 3.85 -7.03
C ARG A 60 -10.68 4.68 -6.70
N ASP A 61 -11.38 4.39 -5.60
CA ASP A 61 -12.62 5.07 -5.23
C ASP A 61 -12.46 6.58 -5.03
N ILE A 62 -11.29 7.02 -4.57
CA ILE A 62 -10.96 8.44 -4.41
C ILE A 62 -10.73 9.06 -5.78
N VAL A 63 -9.90 8.41 -6.63
CA VAL A 63 -9.58 8.88 -7.98
C VAL A 63 -10.83 8.96 -8.85
N VAL A 64 -11.64 7.89 -8.91
CA VAL A 64 -12.90 7.86 -9.67
C VAL A 64 -13.90 8.91 -9.17
N ARG A 65 -14.02 9.09 -7.85
CA ARG A 65 -14.91 10.13 -7.27
C ARG A 65 -14.44 11.54 -7.57
N HIS A 66 -13.13 11.76 -7.66
CA HIS A 66 -12.54 13.03 -8.06
C HIS A 66 -12.80 13.30 -9.54
N LEU A 67 -12.44 12.37 -10.41
CA LEU A 67 -12.63 12.47 -11.86
C LEU A 67 -14.11 12.65 -12.24
N LYS A 68 -15.06 11.97 -11.57
CA LYS A 68 -16.52 12.18 -11.77
C LYS A 68 -17.00 13.61 -11.41
N LYS A 69 -16.19 14.45 -10.76
CA LYS A 69 -16.47 15.87 -10.50
C LYS A 69 -15.80 16.82 -11.50
N VAL A 70 -14.60 16.46 -11.98
CA VAL A 70 -13.74 17.32 -12.80
C VAL A 70 -13.97 17.07 -14.30
N LEU A 71 -14.24 15.83 -14.70
CA LEU A 71 -14.52 15.46 -16.09
C LEU A 71 -15.89 15.96 -16.58
N PRO A 72 -16.04 16.19 -17.90
CA PRO A 72 -17.34 16.39 -18.53
C PRO A 72 -18.33 15.25 -18.23
N LYS A 73 -19.63 15.56 -18.20
CA LYS A 73 -20.69 14.57 -17.86
C LYS A 73 -20.85 13.46 -18.89
N ASP A 74 -20.37 13.70 -20.11
CA ASP A 74 -20.35 12.83 -21.27
C ASP A 74 -19.04 12.04 -21.40
N ALA A 75 -18.01 12.35 -20.61
CA ALA A 75 -16.75 11.62 -20.61
C ALA A 75 -16.90 10.26 -19.90
N SER A 76 -16.39 9.19 -20.52
CA SER A 76 -16.36 7.86 -19.91
C SER A 76 -15.08 7.63 -19.11
N ILE A 77 -15.22 7.02 -17.93
CA ILE A 77 -14.08 6.61 -17.09
C ILE A 77 -13.94 5.10 -17.21
N VAL A 78 -12.73 4.65 -17.55
CA VAL A 78 -12.38 3.26 -17.78
C VAL A 78 -11.20 2.88 -16.90
N LEU A 79 -11.33 1.78 -16.18
CA LEU A 79 -10.37 1.40 -15.14
C LEU A 79 -9.30 0.47 -15.70
N LEU A 80 -8.04 0.70 -15.34
CA LEU A 80 -6.96 -0.22 -15.61
C LEU A 80 -6.69 -1.02 -14.32
N ALA A 81 -7.13 -2.27 -14.31
CA ALA A 81 -7.06 -3.17 -13.15
C ALA A 81 -5.83 -4.07 -13.27
N GLY A 82 -4.97 -4.07 -12.24
CA GLY A 82 -3.77 -4.92 -12.19
C GLY A 82 -3.97 -6.22 -11.42
N THR A 83 -5.15 -6.41 -10.82
CA THR A 83 -5.45 -7.54 -9.92
C THR A 83 -6.89 -8.00 -10.04
N LEU A 84 -7.13 -9.29 -9.74
CA LEU A 84 -8.48 -9.87 -9.72
C LEU A 84 -9.41 -9.13 -8.74
N GLU A 85 -8.92 -8.70 -7.57
CA GLU A 85 -9.70 -7.92 -6.60
C GLU A 85 -10.18 -6.59 -7.20
N GLU A 86 -9.34 -5.89 -7.98
CA GLU A 86 -9.71 -4.63 -8.63
C GLU A 86 -10.71 -4.84 -9.78
N MET A 87 -10.59 -5.93 -10.53
CA MET A 87 -11.55 -6.35 -11.57
C MET A 87 -12.91 -6.72 -10.98
N GLU A 88 -12.95 -7.50 -9.89
CA GLU A 88 -14.18 -7.83 -9.19
C GLU A 88 -14.88 -6.59 -8.62
N GLN A 89 -14.13 -5.63 -8.08
CA GLN A 89 -14.67 -4.34 -7.64
C GLN A 89 -15.17 -3.50 -8.82
N ALA A 90 -14.54 -3.57 -9.99
CA ALA A 90 -15.01 -2.86 -11.19
C ALA A 90 -16.35 -3.43 -11.66
N PHE A 91 -16.42 -4.75 -11.76
CA PHE A 91 -17.63 -5.49 -12.09
C PHE A 91 -18.77 -5.24 -11.08
N GLN A 92 -18.50 -5.24 -9.78
CA GLN A 92 -19.50 -4.94 -8.74
C GLN A 92 -20.09 -3.53 -8.85
N HIS A 93 -19.28 -2.55 -9.28
CA HIS A 93 -19.73 -1.17 -9.49
C HIS A 93 -20.26 -0.90 -10.91
N GLN A 94 -20.27 -1.92 -11.80
CA GLN A 94 -20.63 -1.80 -13.22
C GLN A 94 -19.77 -0.76 -13.97
N GLU A 95 -18.52 -0.57 -13.53
CA GLU A 95 -17.56 0.35 -14.15
C GLU A 95 -16.72 -0.42 -15.18
N PRO A 96 -16.58 0.09 -16.43
CA PRO A 96 -15.80 -0.60 -17.46
C PRO A 96 -14.33 -0.65 -17.06
N TYR A 97 -13.66 -1.77 -17.35
CA TYR A 97 -12.27 -1.99 -16.98
C TYR A 97 -11.49 -2.77 -18.04
N LEU A 98 -10.17 -2.60 -18.08
CA LEU A 98 -9.23 -3.45 -18.82
C LEU A 98 -8.34 -4.17 -17.82
N ASP A 99 -8.04 -5.44 -18.12
CA ASP A 99 -7.10 -6.25 -17.36
C ASP A 99 -5.67 -5.98 -17.85
N LEU A 100 -4.80 -5.49 -16.96
CA LEU A 100 -3.39 -5.23 -17.24
C LEU A 100 -2.54 -6.50 -17.27
N ALA A 101 -3.07 -7.65 -16.84
CA ALA A 101 -2.39 -8.95 -16.95
C ALA A 101 -2.40 -9.52 -18.39
N LEU A 102 -3.25 -9.00 -19.27
CA LEU A 102 -3.26 -9.33 -20.70
C LEU A 102 -1.98 -8.85 -21.39
N GLU A 103 -1.58 -9.52 -22.47
CA GLU A 103 -0.47 -9.11 -23.34
C GLU A 103 -0.77 -7.79 -24.08
N ASP A 104 0.29 -7.11 -24.54
CA ASP A 104 0.21 -5.75 -25.09
C ASP A 104 -0.72 -5.64 -26.32
N GLU A 105 -0.69 -6.63 -27.22
CA GLU A 105 -1.56 -6.69 -28.38
C GLU A 105 -3.04 -6.86 -27.99
N ALA A 106 -3.32 -7.75 -27.02
CA ALA A 106 -4.67 -7.98 -26.51
C ALA A 106 -5.21 -6.74 -25.77
N LEU A 107 -4.37 -6.08 -24.97
CA LEU A 107 -4.70 -4.82 -24.30
C LEU A 107 -5.00 -3.71 -25.32
N ALA A 108 -4.21 -3.60 -26.38
CA ALA A 108 -4.42 -2.65 -27.47
C ALA A 108 -5.72 -2.92 -28.27
N VAL A 109 -6.10 -4.19 -28.46
CA VAL A 109 -7.39 -4.56 -29.08
C VAL A 109 -8.57 -4.19 -28.18
N LEU A 110 -8.51 -4.47 -26.88
CA LEU A 110 -9.58 -4.09 -25.94
C LEU A 110 -9.69 -2.56 -25.78
N ALA A 111 -8.57 -1.84 -25.73
CA ALA A 111 -8.58 -0.38 -25.70
C ALA A 111 -9.26 0.21 -26.95
N ARG A 112 -9.01 -0.37 -28.14
CA ARG A 112 -9.73 0.00 -29.38
C ARG A 112 -11.23 -0.25 -29.29
N GLN A 113 -11.65 -1.43 -28.81
CA GLN A 113 -13.09 -1.74 -28.62
C GLN A 113 -13.78 -0.77 -27.63
N VAL A 114 -13.09 -0.35 -26.57
CA VAL A 114 -13.58 0.67 -25.64
C VAL A 114 -13.72 2.03 -26.32
N LEU A 115 -12.73 2.42 -27.13
CA LEU A 115 -12.77 3.67 -27.89
C LEU A 115 -13.83 3.66 -29.00
N GLU A 116 -14.14 2.50 -29.58
CA GLU A 116 -15.25 2.32 -30.53
C GLU A 116 -16.62 2.29 -29.85
N GLY A 117 -16.68 2.01 -28.54
CA GLY A 117 -17.93 1.78 -27.81
C GLY A 117 -18.51 0.37 -28.02
N SER A 118 -17.73 -0.56 -28.58
CA SER A 118 -18.10 -1.96 -28.82
C SER A 118 -17.77 -2.89 -27.62
N TYR A 119 -16.99 -2.40 -26.66
CA TYR A 119 -16.60 -3.16 -25.46
C TYR A 119 -17.79 -3.55 -24.57
N GLN A 120 -17.90 -4.85 -24.28
CA GLN A 120 -18.85 -5.37 -23.30
C GLN A 120 -18.13 -5.77 -22.00
N LEU A 121 -18.72 -5.38 -20.87
CA LEU A 121 -18.28 -5.77 -19.52
C LEU A 121 -18.38 -7.28 -19.34
N GLN A 122 -17.26 -7.98 -19.56
CA GLN A 122 -17.13 -9.39 -19.22
C GLN A 122 -17.04 -9.55 -17.70
N ARG A 123 -17.58 -10.64 -17.15
CA ARG A 123 -17.32 -11.00 -15.75
C ARG A 123 -15.86 -11.47 -15.65
N PRO A 124 -15.11 -11.09 -14.60
CA PRO A 124 -13.81 -11.70 -14.34
C PRO A 124 -13.98 -13.22 -14.19
N VAL A 125 -13.50 -13.98 -15.18
CA VAL A 125 -13.41 -15.42 -15.07
C VAL A 125 -12.15 -15.68 -14.27
N ALA A 126 -12.31 -16.05 -12.99
CA ALA A 126 -11.18 -16.55 -12.21
C ALA A 126 -10.51 -17.67 -13.03
N PRO A 127 -9.18 -17.65 -13.21
CA PRO A 127 -8.51 -18.62 -14.06
C PRO A 127 -8.89 -20.01 -13.57
N SER A 128 -9.57 -20.78 -14.44
CA SER A 128 -9.98 -22.15 -14.11
C SER A 128 -8.74 -22.86 -13.57
N PRO A 129 -8.81 -23.50 -12.39
CA PRO A 129 -7.66 -24.22 -11.86
C PRO A 129 -7.16 -25.13 -12.96
N PRO A 130 -5.85 -25.11 -13.28
CA PRO A 130 -5.31 -25.84 -14.43
C PRO A 130 -5.83 -27.27 -14.32
N ALA A 131 -6.53 -27.72 -15.37
CA ALA A 131 -7.28 -28.96 -15.33
C ALA A 131 -6.35 -30.03 -14.76
N ALA A 132 -6.75 -30.61 -13.61
CA ALA A 132 -5.92 -31.56 -12.90
C ALA A 132 -5.46 -32.59 -13.93
N PRO A 133 -4.14 -32.77 -14.13
CA PRO A 133 -3.60 -33.40 -15.33
C PRO A 133 -4.36 -34.69 -15.55
N GLU A 134 -5.01 -34.81 -16.72
CA GLU A 134 -5.82 -36.00 -17.01
C GLU A 134 -4.95 -37.21 -16.70
N PRO A 135 -5.43 -38.14 -15.85
CA PRO A 135 -4.60 -39.25 -15.40
C PRO A 135 -4.21 -40.01 -16.66
N LEU A 136 -2.91 -39.93 -17.00
CA LEU A 136 -2.32 -40.54 -18.18
C LEU A 136 -2.85 -41.97 -18.26
N GLU A 137 -3.70 -42.24 -19.25
CA GLU A 137 -4.13 -43.60 -19.55
C GLU A 137 -2.83 -44.38 -19.80
N ALA A 138 -2.56 -45.34 -18.92
CA ALA A 138 -1.30 -46.05 -18.93
C ALA A 138 -1.16 -46.77 -20.27
N GLU A 139 -0.21 -46.33 -21.10
CA GLU A 139 0.09 -47.03 -22.34
C GLU A 139 0.37 -48.51 -22.02
N PRO A 140 -0.29 -49.44 -22.71
CA PRO A 140 -0.12 -50.86 -22.42
C PRO A 140 1.32 -51.26 -22.75
N ALA A 141 2.04 -51.74 -21.73
CA ALA A 141 3.43 -52.15 -21.85
C ALA A 141 3.61 -53.25 -22.91
N VAL A 142 4.13 -52.87 -24.07
CA VAL A 142 4.51 -53.82 -25.12
C VAL A 142 5.80 -54.50 -24.70
N ALA A 143 5.71 -55.77 -24.29
CA ALA A 143 6.87 -56.60 -24.02
C ALA A 143 7.60 -56.92 -25.35
N GLY A 144 8.83 -56.44 -25.48
CA GLY A 144 9.75 -56.74 -26.59
C GLY A 144 11.13 -57.15 -26.06
N PRO A 145 11.89 -58.02 -26.76
CA PRO A 145 12.90 -58.84 -26.11
C PRO A 145 14.25 -58.16 -25.91
N ALA A 146 15.02 -58.68 -24.96
CA ALA A 146 16.42 -58.33 -24.78
C ALA A 146 17.27 -58.83 -25.94
N GLU A 147 18.06 -57.94 -26.54
CA GLU A 147 19.19 -58.30 -27.40
C GLU A 147 20.45 -57.63 -26.85
N ALA A 148 21.49 -58.42 -26.62
CA ALA A 148 22.70 -58.01 -25.91
C ALA A 148 23.87 -57.85 -26.89
N VAL A 149 24.52 -56.69 -26.89
CA VAL A 149 25.78 -56.42 -27.61
C VAL A 149 26.70 -55.60 -26.69
N PRO A 150 28.02 -55.90 -26.59
CA PRO A 150 28.90 -55.35 -25.54
C PRO A 150 29.52 -53.99 -25.89
N GLY A 151 30.21 -53.38 -24.90
CA GLY A 151 30.87 -52.06 -25.01
C GLY A 151 32.15 -52.05 -25.88
N PRO A 152 32.68 -50.83 -26.13
CA PRO A 152 33.90 -50.36 -25.45
C PRO A 152 33.63 -49.07 -24.64
N GLU A 153 34.22 -48.81 -23.47
CA GLU A 153 35.63 -48.56 -23.13
C GLU A 153 36.00 -47.05 -23.13
N ALA A 154 36.54 -46.59 -21.99
CA ALA A 154 37.32 -45.37 -21.73
C ALA A 154 36.85 -43.99 -22.28
N GLN A 155 36.39 -43.11 -21.37
CA GLN A 155 37.22 -41.98 -20.87
C GLN A 155 36.54 -41.19 -19.73
N LEU A 156 37.30 -40.94 -18.67
CA LEU A 156 36.99 -40.02 -17.56
C LEU A 156 37.69 -38.67 -17.81
N PRO A 157 37.01 -37.52 -17.74
CA PRO A 157 37.66 -36.23 -17.57
C PRO A 157 37.66 -35.77 -16.10
N GLU A 158 38.87 -35.74 -15.55
CA GLU A 158 39.43 -34.81 -14.55
C GLU A 158 38.54 -34.10 -13.50
N THR A 159 38.84 -34.45 -12.25
CA THR A 159 38.76 -33.59 -11.05
C THR A 159 39.29 -32.17 -11.29
N ILE A 160 38.43 -31.16 -11.17
CA ILE A 160 38.85 -29.76 -11.10
C ILE A 160 39.38 -29.44 -9.69
N GLN A 161 40.63 -29.00 -9.60
CA GLN A 161 41.25 -28.54 -8.35
C GLN A 161 40.77 -27.13 -7.96
N PRO A 162 40.62 -26.81 -6.66
CA PRO A 162 40.47 -25.42 -6.21
C PRO A 162 41.81 -24.66 -6.30
N PRO A 163 41.79 -23.34 -6.58
CA PRO A 163 43.00 -22.53 -6.74
C PRO A 163 43.71 -22.23 -5.40
N PRO A 164 45.03 -21.95 -5.43
CA PRO A 164 45.88 -21.92 -4.24
C PRO A 164 45.74 -20.66 -3.37
N GLU A 165 45.97 -20.89 -2.08
CA GLU A 165 46.00 -19.93 -0.98
C GLU A 165 47.20 -18.98 -1.09
N ALA A 166 46.95 -17.68 -1.20
CA ALA A 166 48.01 -16.67 -1.35
C ALA A 166 48.54 -16.24 0.03
N VAL A 167 49.71 -16.75 0.39
CA VAL A 167 50.49 -16.33 1.56
C VAL A 167 50.81 -14.83 1.47
N GLN A 168 50.44 -14.06 2.51
CA GLN A 168 51.04 -12.76 2.79
C GLN A 168 51.55 -12.70 4.23
N ALA A 169 52.69 -12.04 4.39
CA ALA A 169 53.61 -12.25 5.50
C ALA A 169 53.22 -11.55 6.80
N GLU A 170 53.65 -12.15 7.91
CA GLU A 170 53.90 -11.45 9.17
C GLU A 170 54.93 -10.32 8.99
N PRO A 171 54.82 -9.24 9.76
CA PRO A 171 55.99 -8.57 10.31
C PRO A 171 56.03 -8.69 11.83
N GLU A 172 57.24 -8.95 12.34
CA GLU A 172 57.50 -9.23 13.75
C GLU A 172 57.36 -8.01 14.68
N THR A 173 57.14 -8.33 15.96
CA THR A 173 57.23 -7.51 17.18
C THR A 173 58.35 -6.45 17.19
N PRO A 174 58.21 -5.39 18.02
CA PRO A 174 58.91 -5.51 19.32
C PRO A 174 58.07 -5.15 20.55
N ARG A 175 58.53 -5.70 21.68
CA ARG A 175 57.89 -5.77 23.00
C ARG A 175 58.74 -4.98 24.01
N ALA A 176 58.10 -4.09 24.77
CA ALA A 176 58.65 -3.44 25.98
C ALA A 176 57.51 -3.38 27.01
N THR A 177 57.56 -4.10 28.14
CA THR A 177 58.05 -3.65 29.48
C THR A 177 57.47 -2.29 29.92
N ALA A 178 56.84 -2.11 31.08
CA ALA A 178 56.63 -2.94 32.29
C ALA A 178 55.23 -2.65 32.91
N ALA A 179 54.62 -3.47 33.79
CA ALA A 179 54.71 -3.46 35.28
C ALA A 179 54.82 -2.04 35.91
N GLU A 180 54.17 -1.66 37.02
CA GLU A 180 53.54 -2.41 38.14
C GLU A 180 52.68 -1.44 39.03
N ALA A 181 51.97 -1.95 40.06
CA ALA A 181 51.45 -1.25 41.27
C ALA A 181 50.35 -0.15 41.09
N GLN A 182 49.23 -0.13 41.84
CA GLN A 182 49.01 0.17 43.29
C GLN A 182 49.50 1.57 43.74
N ALA A 183 48.87 2.32 44.66
CA ALA A 183 47.52 2.34 45.25
C ALA A 183 47.38 3.60 46.15
N ALA A 184 46.13 4.02 46.47
CA ALA A 184 45.70 4.80 47.65
C ALA A 184 46.21 6.26 47.91
N ALA A 185 45.29 7.08 48.47
CA ALA A 185 45.47 8.42 49.07
C ALA A 185 45.99 9.55 48.11
N GLU A 186 45.78 10.85 48.35
CA GLU A 186 45.29 11.60 49.52
C GLU A 186 44.55 12.90 49.11
N VAL A 187 43.91 13.58 50.08
CA VAL A 187 43.10 14.82 49.99
C VAL A 187 43.37 15.60 51.30
N PRO A 188 43.36 16.97 51.44
CA PRO A 188 43.23 18.14 50.54
C PRO A 188 44.47 19.11 50.75
N PRO A 189 44.42 20.46 50.96
CA PRO A 189 43.48 21.56 50.63
C PRO A 189 44.07 22.86 50.01
N ALA A 190 43.14 23.72 49.55
CA ALA A 190 43.10 25.21 49.49
C ALA A 190 44.38 26.08 49.49
N GLU A 191 44.43 27.07 48.57
CA GLU A 191 44.38 28.54 48.84
C GLU A 191 44.36 29.32 47.49
N GLN A 192 43.32 30.13 47.23
CA GLN A 192 43.26 31.61 47.24
C GLN A 192 43.65 32.35 45.92
N THR A 193 42.80 33.34 45.61
CA THR A 193 42.76 34.36 44.53
C THR A 193 43.91 35.41 44.63
N PRO A 194 44.10 36.44 43.73
CA PRO A 194 43.13 37.03 42.79
C PRO A 194 43.64 37.58 41.41
N ALA A 195 42.66 38.05 40.61
CA ALA A 195 42.65 39.19 39.67
C ALA A 195 43.89 39.58 38.82
N THR A 196 43.66 39.77 37.51
CA THR A 196 44.03 40.99 36.75
C THR A 196 43.26 41.05 35.41
N GLU A 197 42.47 42.11 35.23
CA GLU A 197 41.97 42.67 33.97
C GLU A 197 42.92 43.84 33.62
N PRO A 198 43.31 44.12 32.35
CA PRO A 198 42.43 44.90 31.45
C PRO A 198 42.54 44.63 29.93
N GLU A 199 41.39 44.72 29.24
CA GLU A 199 41.03 45.60 28.08
C GLU A 199 42.01 45.95 26.89
N PRO A 200 41.54 46.52 25.74
CA PRO A 200 41.76 45.85 24.45
C PRO A 200 42.31 46.71 23.29
N LEU A 201 42.94 46.06 22.31
CA LEU A 201 43.35 46.59 20.99
C LEU A 201 43.42 45.39 19.99
N LEU A 202 43.11 45.45 18.70
CA LEU A 202 42.70 46.52 17.77
C LEU A 202 41.84 45.94 16.64
N GLN A 203 41.05 46.79 15.97
CA GLN A 203 40.34 46.44 14.73
C GLN A 203 41.31 46.32 13.55
N THR A 204 41.16 45.27 12.73
CA THR A 204 41.78 45.20 11.39
C THR A 204 40.71 45.45 10.33
N GLN A 205 40.66 46.67 9.79
CA GLN A 205 39.89 46.96 8.57
C GLN A 205 40.64 46.41 7.36
N PHE A 206 39.95 45.72 6.46
CA PHE A 206 40.50 45.29 5.18
C PHE A 206 39.89 46.16 4.06
N VAL A 207 40.72 46.99 3.43
CA VAL A 207 40.33 47.87 2.31
C VAL A 207 40.89 47.29 1.01
N PRO A 208 40.05 46.84 0.05
CA PRO A 208 40.54 46.44 -1.26
C PRO A 208 40.88 47.68 -2.09
N GLN A 209 42.16 47.79 -2.47
CA GLN A 209 42.69 48.83 -3.33
C GLN A 209 42.34 48.54 -4.80
N PHE A 210 41.59 49.44 -5.44
CA PHE A 210 41.35 49.42 -6.89
C PHE A 210 42.44 50.22 -7.61
N GLU A 211 43.06 49.63 -8.62
CA GLU A 211 43.86 50.37 -9.62
C GLU A 211 43.00 50.67 -10.87
N PRO A 212 43.11 51.87 -11.46
CA PRO A 212 42.40 52.22 -12.69
C PRO A 212 43.17 51.75 -13.92
N PHE A 213 42.53 50.97 -14.80
CA PHE A 213 43.07 50.69 -16.13
C PHE A 213 42.25 51.40 -17.21
N THR A 214 42.89 52.31 -17.93
CA THR A 214 42.24 53.18 -18.92
C THR A 214 42.20 52.52 -20.30
N GLU A 215 40.98 52.33 -20.81
CA GLU A 215 40.57 52.62 -22.19
C GLU A 215 41.51 52.24 -23.37
N SER A 216 41.07 51.25 -24.18
CA SER A 216 41.14 51.35 -25.66
C SER A 216 40.36 50.25 -26.42
N GLN A 217 39.57 50.72 -27.38
CA GLN A 217 38.95 50.06 -28.55
C GLN A 217 37.58 49.35 -28.44
N PRO A 218 36.71 49.51 -29.47
CA PRO A 218 35.33 49.04 -29.45
C PRO A 218 35.09 47.79 -30.32
N VAL A 219 34.26 46.87 -29.82
CA VAL A 219 33.54 45.91 -30.67
C VAL A 219 32.06 46.04 -30.36
N GLN A 220 31.28 46.42 -31.37
CA GLN A 220 29.83 46.42 -31.28
C GLN A 220 29.33 44.97 -31.30
N LEU A 221 28.50 44.58 -30.34
CA LEU A 221 27.39 43.66 -30.61
C LEU A 221 26.23 43.96 -29.63
N SER A 222 25.01 43.87 -30.12
CA SER A 222 23.86 44.59 -29.59
C SER A 222 22.87 43.70 -28.83
N GLY A 223 22.28 44.25 -27.76
CA GLY A 223 20.88 44.01 -27.42
C GLY A 223 20.51 42.70 -26.69
N GLN A 224 21.03 42.46 -25.48
CA GLN A 224 20.40 41.54 -24.51
C GLN A 224 20.83 41.86 -23.07
N SER A 225 20.23 42.88 -22.43
CA SER A 225 20.52 43.20 -21.01
C SER A 225 19.36 43.89 -20.25
N ALA A 226 18.39 44.50 -20.93
CA ALA A 226 17.30 45.23 -20.28
C ALA A 226 16.23 44.35 -19.60
N GLU A 227 16.02 43.11 -20.06
CA GLU A 227 14.95 42.24 -19.52
C GLU A 227 15.38 41.47 -18.25
N LYS A 228 16.69 41.26 -18.06
CA LYS A 228 17.20 40.44 -16.95
C LYS A 228 17.22 41.18 -15.60
N SER A 229 17.28 42.51 -15.62
CA SER A 229 17.13 43.35 -14.42
C SER A 229 15.68 43.46 -13.95
N ALA A 230 14.70 43.41 -14.86
CA ALA A 230 13.27 43.41 -14.51
C ALA A 230 12.83 42.13 -13.76
N GLN A 231 13.39 40.96 -14.13
CA GLN A 231 13.07 39.68 -13.50
C GLN A 231 13.64 39.50 -12.08
N LEU A 232 14.72 40.21 -11.72
CA LEU A 232 15.26 40.19 -10.36
C LEU A 232 14.46 41.09 -9.40
N ALA A 233 13.86 42.17 -9.91
CA ALA A 233 12.99 43.05 -9.12
C ALA A 233 11.66 42.39 -8.74
N SER A 234 11.06 41.60 -9.64
CA SER A 234 9.80 40.89 -9.36
C SER A 234 9.96 39.75 -8.34
N PHE A 235 11.12 39.08 -8.30
CA PHE A 235 11.40 38.04 -7.32
C PHE A 235 11.57 38.59 -5.90
N ALA A 236 12.22 39.76 -5.75
CA ALA A 236 12.38 40.43 -4.46
C ALA A 236 11.02 40.86 -3.87
N ALA A 237 10.12 41.40 -4.68
CA ALA A 237 8.76 41.78 -4.25
C ALA A 237 7.93 40.57 -3.81
N LEU A 238 8.07 39.43 -4.49
CA LEU A 238 7.30 38.21 -4.21
C LEU A 238 7.73 37.52 -2.89
N MET A 239 8.96 37.73 -2.43
CA MET A 239 9.45 37.27 -1.13
C MET A 239 8.95 38.12 0.04
N ASP A 240 8.72 39.43 -0.16
CA ASP A 240 8.23 40.35 0.87
C ASP A 240 6.71 40.17 1.11
N GLU A 241 5.96 39.83 0.07
CA GLU A 241 4.54 39.44 0.15
C GLU A 241 4.35 38.16 1.00
N ALA A 242 5.26 37.18 0.84
CA ALA A 242 5.18 35.88 1.52
C ALA A 242 5.37 35.96 3.04
N GLN A 243 6.05 37.00 3.57
CA GLN A 243 6.25 37.16 5.02
C GLN A 243 5.05 37.77 5.76
N LYS A 244 4.04 38.33 5.07
CA LYS A 244 2.84 38.92 5.69
C LYS A 244 1.67 37.93 5.86
N GLY A 245 1.78 36.72 5.33
CA GLY A 245 0.73 35.70 5.37
C GLY A 245 0.63 34.91 6.69
N THR A 246 0.19 35.53 7.79
CA THR A 246 -0.13 34.77 9.01
C THR A 246 -1.42 33.94 8.85
N GLY A 247 -1.25 32.65 8.56
CA GLY A 247 -2.32 31.66 8.57
C GLY A 247 -1.74 30.26 8.74
N ALA A 248 -1.65 29.77 9.97
CA ALA A 248 -1.00 28.50 10.27
C ALA A 248 -1.77 27.30 9.68
N PRO A 249 -1.15 26.48 8.82
CA PRO A 249 -1.71 25.17 8.46
C PRO A 249 -1.35 24.14 9.53
N GLU A 250 -2.32 23.31 9.94
CA GLU A 250 -2.06 22.07 10.68
C GLU A 250 -1.34 21.06 9.77
N GLY A 251 -0.03 21.23 9.60
CA GLY A 251 0.84 20.37 8.83
C GLY A 251 1.13 19.05 9.55
N GLY A 252 0.19 18.11 9.50
CA GLY A 252 0.43 16.74 9.94
C GLY A 252 1.61 16.13 9.17
N LEU A 253 2.57 15.53 9.89
CA LEU A 253 3.76 14.90 9.33
C LEU A 253 3.37 13.84 8.28
N ASN A 254 3.57 14.16 6.99
CA ASN A 254 3.46 13.21 5.89
C ASN A 254 4.65 12.25 5.93
N ILE A 255 4.58 11.25 6.83
CA ILE A 255 5.51 10.13 6.87
C ILE A 255 5.32 9.33 5.58
N GLU A 256 6.36 9.28 4.75
CA GLU A 256 6.32 8.65 3.43
C GLU A 256 5.98 7.15 3.52
N GLU A 257 4.71 6.81 3.26
CA GLU A 257 4.20 5.44 3.41
C GLU A 257 4.55 4.53 2.21
N ARG A 258 5.78 4.66 1.68
CA ARG A 258 6.27 3.92 0.50
C ARG A 258 7.12 2.72 0.89
N ILE A 259 6.46 1.72 1.49
CA ILE A 259 7.04 0.38 1.73
C ILE A 259 7.08 -0.39 0.40
N VAL A 260 8.16 -0.22 -0.35
CA VAL A 260 8.49 -1.08 -1.50
C VAL A 260 9.32 -2.26 -1.00
N LEU A 261 8.65 -3.31 -0.55
CA LEU A 261 9.32 -4.58 -0.24
C LEU A 261 9.67 -5.27 -1.56
N GLY A 262 10.96 -5.27 -1.89
CA GLY A 262 11.48 -5.79 -3.15
C GLY A 262 11.07 -7.25 -3.40
N ALA A 263 10.54 -7.51 -4.58
CA ALA A 263 10.27 -8.85 -5.07
C ALA A 263 11.25 -9.17 -6.20
N HIS A 264 12.09 -10.19 -6.03
CA HIS A 264 12.85 -10.77 -7.13
C HIS A 264 12.79 -12.30 -7.13
N HIS A 265 12.77 -12.79 -8.36
CA HIS A 265 12.80 -14.16 -8.86
C HIS A 265 13.19 -15.30 -7.90
N LYS A 266 12.42 -16.39 -7.99
CA LYS A 266 13.00 -17.73 -7.95
C LYS A 266 12.40 -18.60 -9.05
N LYS A 267 13.27 -19.08 -9.95
CA LYS A 267 12.97 -20.11 -10.95
C LYS A 267 12.95 -21.48 -10.26
N ALA A 268 12.18 -22.43 -10.81
CA ALA A 268 11.89 -23.71 -10.17
C ALA A 268 13.12 -24.63 -9.99
N ALA A 269 13.11 -25.38 -8.89
CA ALA A 269 13.72 -26.70 -8.71
C ALA A 269 13.04 -27.39 -7.50
N ASP A 270 12.96 -28.72 -7.53
CA ASP A 270 11.99 -29.54 -6.79
C ASP A 270 12.26 -29.76 -5.29
N ALA A 271 11.18 -30.02 -4.52
CA ALA A 271 11.01 -31.23 -3.69
C ALA A 271 9.70 -31.20 -2.88
N ALA A 272 9.04 -32.35 -2.77
CA ALA A 272 7.71 -32.54 -2.15
C ALA A 272 7.71 -32.53 -0.60
N THR A 273 6.54 -32.31 0.03
CA THR A 273 5.81 -33.33 0.85
C THR A 273 4.72 -32.72 1.77
N ALA A 274 3.61 -33.48 1.92
CA ALA A 274 2.54 -33.42 2.94
C ALA A 274 1.46 -32.31 2.90
N GLU A 275 0.26 -32.71 2.45
CA GLU A 275 -1.03 -32.09 2.77
C GLU A 275 -1.44 -32.29 4.25
N ALA A 276 -2.25 -31.37 4.78
CA ALA A 276 -3.29 -31.69 5.77
C ALA A 276 -4.51 -30.77 5.57
N LYS A 277 -5.65 -31.36 5.17
CA LYS A 277 -6.82 -30.66 4.63
C LYS A 277 -8.04 -30.85 5.54
N HIS A 278 -8.43 -29.83 6.29
CA HIS A 278 -9.66 -29.87 7.11
C HIS A 278 -10.91 -29.49 6.28
N PRO A 279 -11.99 -30.27 6.34
CA PRO A 279 -13.22 -29.96 5.60
C PRO A 279 -14.12 -28.94 6.30
N ARG A 280 -14.84 -28.21 5.44
CA ARG A 280 -15.87 -27.20 5.69
C ARG A 280 -17.12 -27.78 6.36
N ARG A 281 -17.71 -27.02 7.30
CA ARG A 281 -18.92 -27.40 8.05
C ARG A 281 -20.08 -26.46 7.69
N GLU A 282 -21.15 -26.99 7.12
CA GLU A 282 -22.42 -26.29 6.85
C GLU A 282 -23.37 -26.39 8.07
N PRO A 283 -24.42 -25.55 8.18
CA PRO A 283 -24.99 -25.17 9.47
C PRO A 283 -26.15 -26.07 9.96
N GLY A 284 -26.16 -26.34 11.27
CA GLY A 284 -27.31 -26.91 11.97
C GLY A 284 -28.22 -25.83 12.56
N THR A 285 -29.50 -25.87 12.23
CA THR A 285 -30.57 -25.08 12.89
C THR A 285 -30.92 -25.67 14.26
N GLY A 286 -30.84 -24.88 15.34
CA GLY A 286 -31.26 -25.33 16.67
C GLY A 286 -30.88 -24.39 17.83
N GLU A 287 -31.84 -23.55 18.24
CA GLU A 287 -32.10 -23.09 19.62
C GLU A 287 -31.09 -22.24 20.45
N PHE A 288 -31.48 -20.97 20.61
CA PHE A 288 -31.61 -20.20 21.85
C PHE A 288 -30.44 -19.96 22.85
N LEU A 289 -30.09 -18.66 22.94
CA LEU A 289 -29.90 -17.86 24.16
C LEU A 289 -28.73 -18.17 25.13
N ALA A 290 -27.61 -17.49 24.89
CA ALA A 290 -26.70 -17.07 25.95
C ALA A 290 -26.02 -15.70 25.64
N GLY A 291 -26.53 -14.62 26.24
CA GLY A 291 -25.75 -13.41 26.58
C GLY A 291 -25.15 -12.52 25.47
N GLU A 292 -25.96 -11.86 24.63
CA GLU A 292 -25.53 -10.55 24.07
C GLU A 292 -25.67 -9.47 25.16
N PRO A 293 -24.68 -8.59 25.38
CA PRO A 293 -24.77 -7.52 26.37
C PRO A 293 -25.80 -6.46 25.94
N LEU A 294 -26.59 -5.96 26.90
CA LEU A 294 -27.66 -4.98 26.70
C LEU A 294 -27.20 -3.70 25.95
N ALA A 295 -25.91 -3.34 26.07
CA ALA A 295 -25.29 -2.24 25.35
C ALA A 295 -25.33 -2.39 23.82
N ASP A 296 -25.15 -3.60 23.29
CA ASP A 296 -25.16 -3.85 21.85
C ASP A 296 -26.58 -4.00 21.29
N ALA A 297 -27.51 -4.53 22.10
CA ALA A 297 -28.94 -4.50 21.78
C ALA A 297 -29.45 -3.04 21.63
N LEU A 298 -29.09 -2.14 22.55
CA LEU A 298 -29.43 -0.71 22.48
C LEU A 298 -28.76 0.01 21.29
N ARG A 299 -27.53 -0.39 20.92
CA ARG A 299 -26.86 0.13 19.70
C ARG A 299 -27.53 -0.30 18.41
N ARG A 300 -28.08 -1.53 18.34
CA ARG A 300 -28.89 -1.98 17.19
C ARG A 300 -30.23 -1.23 17.11
N ALA A 301 -30.91 -1.01 18.24
CA ALA A 301 -32.18 -0.29 18.29
C ALA A 301 -32.06 1.16 17.74
N LYS A 302 -30.97 1.87 18.05
CA LYS A 302 -30.76 3.26 17.60
C LYS A 302 -30.52 3.43 16.09
N LYS A 303 -30.21 2.36 15.34
CA LYS A 303 -29.96 2.43 13.87
C LYS A 303 -31.20 2.25 12.98
N LYS A 304 -32.38 1.95 13.53
CA LYS A 304 -33.66 1.87 12.79
C LYS A 304 -34.55 3.12 12.98
N LYS A 305 -34.04 4.28 12.57
CA LYS A 305 -34.87 5.44 12.19
C LYS A 305 -34.48 5.91 10.78
N ARG A 306 -34.79 5.10 9.76
CA ARG A 306 -34.96 5.66 8.41
C ARG A 306 -36.22 6.52 8.43
N PRO A 307 -36.22 7.77 7.94
CA PRO A 307 -37.41 8.59 7.95
C PRO A 307 -38.47 7.94 7.04
N LEU A 308 -39.65 7.67 7.62
CA LEU A 308 -40.78 7.00 6.96
C LEU A 308 -41.33 7.79 5.75
N TRP A 309 -40.84 9.00 5.54
CA TRP A 309 -41.25 9.93 4.48
C TRP A 309 -40.62 9.66 3.11
N ILE A 310 -39.51 8.91 3.03
CA ILE A 310 -38.86 8.57 1.74
C ILE A 310 -39.83 7.85 0.77
N PRO A 311 -40.57 6.78 1.17
CA PRO A 311 -41.57 6.18 0.26
C PRO A 311 -42.72 7.13 -0.06
N VAL A 312 -43.13 8.01 0.86
CA VAL A 312 -44.21 8.99 0.63
C VAL A 312 -43.81 10.00 -0.45
N ALA A 313 -42.61 10.56 -0.37
CA ALA A 313 -42.09 11.50 -1.37
C ALA A 313 -41.97 10.87 -2.77
N LEU A 314 -41.58 9.58 -2.84
CA LEU A 314 -41.43 8.85 -4.11
C LEU A 314 -42.80 8.57 -4.77
N VAL A 315 -43.81 8.20 -3.98
CA VAL A 315 -45.20 8.07 -4.46
C VAL A 315 -45.78 9.42 -4.89
N LEU A 316 -45.52 10.50 -4.13
CA LEU A 316 -45.98 11.84 -4.50
C LEU A 316 -45.39 12.31 -5.83
N ALA A 317 -44.08 12.08 -6.05
CA ALA A 317 -43.40 12.42 -7.30
C ALA A 317 -44.01 11.66 -8.50
N LEU A 318 -44.31 10.37 -8.35
CA LEU A 318 -44.95 9.54 -9.38
C LEU A 318 -46.36 10.03 -9.75
N ILE A 319 -47.08 10.67 -8.84
CA ILE A 319 -48.41 11.25 -9.10
C ILE A 319 -48.29 12.66 -9.70
N CYS A 320 -47.35 13.49 -9.24
CA CYS A 320 -47.21 14.88 -9.68
C CYS A 320 -46.70 15.02 -11.13
N VAL A 321 -45.78 14.16 -11.58
CA VAL A 321 -45.23 14.23 -12.96
C VAL A 321 -46.32 14.14 -14.05
N PRO A 322 -47.17 13.09 -14.10
CA PRO A 322 -48.24 13.02 -15.10
C PRO A 322 -49.29 14.13 -14.93
N LEU A 323 -49.53 14.61 -13.70
CA LEU A 323 -50.46 15.72 -13.46
C LEU A 323 -49.93 17.03 -14.07
N PHE A 324 -48.64 17.31 -13.94
CA PHE A 324 -48.00 18.47 -14.58
C PHE A 324 -47.96 18.34 -16.11
N SER A 325 -47.68 17.15 -16.66
CA SER A 325 -47.78 16.92 -18.11
C SER A 325 -49.21 17.13 -18.63
N TYR A 326 -50.23 16.72 -17.85
CA TYR A 326 -51.64 16.92 -18.21
C TYR A 326 -52.09 18.39 -18.12
N LEU A 327 -51.54 19.16 -17.17
CA LEU A 327 -51.80 20.60 -17.04
C LEU A 327 -51.07 21.45 -18.10
N ALA A 328 -49.86 21.04 -18.51
CA ALA A 328 -49.10 21.71 -19.57
C ALA A 328 -49.63 21.38 -20.99
N GLY A 329 -50.15 20.17 -21.19
CA GLY A 329 -50.56 19.63 -22.49
C GLY A 329 -51.96 20.02 -22.97
N LYS A 330 -52.30 21.32 -23.01
CA LYS A 330 -53.62 21.75 -23.53
C LYS A 330 -53.56 22.98 -24.45
N LYS A 331 -52.95 22.82 -25.64
CA LYS A 331 -53.24 23.68 -26.80
C LYS A 331 -52.88 23.04 -28.15
N VAL A 332 -53.88 23.08 -29.05
CA VAL A 332 -53.82 22.95 -30.52
C VAL A 332 -53.57 21.56 -31.12
N ALA A 333 -54.55 21.15 -31.93
CA ALA A 333 -54.49 20.12 -32.97
C ALA A 333 -54.83 20.79 -34.32
N PRO A 334 -55.10 20.06 -35.41
CA PRO A 334 -54.13 19.39 -36.28
C PRO A 334 -54.08 20.04 -37.69
N THR A 335 -53.09 19.68 -38.51
CA THR A 335 -53.15 19.98 -39.95
C THR A 335 -52.85 18.74 -40.80
N GLU A 336 -53.95 18.21 -41.31
CA GLU A 336 -54.12 17.35 -42.48
C GLU A 336 -53.21 17.66 -43.68
N SER A 337 -52.60 16.63 -44.28
CA SER A 337 -52.50 16.47 -45.73
C SER A 337 -52.13 15.04 -46.09
N ALA A 338 -53.00 14.39 -46.86
CA ALA A 338 -52.75 13.09 -47.46
C ALA A 338 -52.17 13.26 -48.88
N LEU A 339 -51.42 12.27 -49.35
CA LEU A 339 -51.71 11.53 -50.59
C LEU A 339 -50.68 10.39 -50.79
N ALA A 340 -51.10 9.33 -51.47
CA ALA A 340 -50.38 8.06 -51.66
C ALA A 340 -49.97 7.89 -53.15
N PRO A 341 -49.85 6.69 -53.76
CA PRO A 341 -49.45 5.35 -53.30
C PRO A 341 -48.38 4.68 -54.25
N LEU A 342 -48.06 3.39 -54.00
CA LEU A 342 -47.93 2.25 -54.97
C LEU A 342 -46.65 1.40 -54.92
N SER A 343 -46.85 0.06 -54.75
CA SER A 343 -46.01 -1.09 -55.21
C SER A 343 -44.53 -1.15 -54.72
N SER A 344 -43.77 -2.26 -54.68
CA SER A 344 -43.93 -3.73 -54.80
C SER A 344 -42.59 -4.37 -54.31
N ASP A 345 -42.40 -5.65 -53.97
CA ASP A 345 -43.28 -6.84 -53.98
C ASP A 345 -42.85 -7.93 -52.94
N ARG A 346 -43.17 -9.20 -53.21
CA ARG A 346 -42.83 -10.48 -52.54
C ARG A 346 -41.42 -11.03 -52.94
N PRO A 347 -41.03 -12.27 -52.53
CA PRO A 347 -41.29 -13.05 -51.30
C PRO A 347 -40.01 -13.71 -50.70
N GLY A 348 -40.12 -14.36 -49.52
CA GLY A 348 -39.02 -15.23 -49.02
C GLY A 348 -39.34 -16.03 -47.75
N LYS A 349 -40.12 -17.11 -47.86
CA LYS A 349 -40.29 -18.09 -46.77
C LYS A 349 -39.17 -19.15 -46.85
N GLU A 350 -38.46 -19.40 -45.75
CA GLU A 350 -37.93 -20.74 -45.46
C GLU A 350 -38.23 -21.17 -44.02
N LYS A 351 -38.55 -22.46 -43.88
CA LYS A 351 -38.79 -23.16 -42.62
C LYS A 351 -37.58 -24.04 -42.31
N LYS A 352 -37.12 -24.09 -41.06
CA LYS A 352 -36.41 -25.21 -40.39
C LYS A 352 -35.97 -24.74 -38.99
N LYS A 353 -35.84 -25.57 -37.96
CA LYS A 353 -36.44 -26.90 -37.67
C LYS A 353 -36.24 -27.13 -36.17
N SER A 354 -37.32 -27.38 -35.43
CA SER A 354 -37.27 -27.74 -34.01
C SER A 354 -36.72 -29.16 -33.80
N VAL A 355 -35.81 -29.33 -32.85
CA VAL A 355 -35.31 -30.62 -32.33
C VAL A 355 -35.09 -30.46 -30.82
N PRO A 356 -35.38 -31.48 -29.96
CA PRO A 356 -35.90 -31.22 -28.62
C PRO A 356 -34.92 -31.46 -27.46
N ALA A 357 -35.37 -31.09 -26.25
CA ALA A 357 -34.75 -31.47 -24.99
C ALA A 357 -34.86 -33.00 -24.70
N PRO A 358 -33.85 -33.62 -24.07
CA PRO A 358 -33.95 -34.96 -23.51
C PRO A 358 -34.52 -34.95 -22.08
N ALA A 359 -35.37 -35.92 -21.78
CA ALA A 359 -35.99 -36.19 -20.49
C ALA A 359 -35.19 -37.30 -19.71
N PRO A 360 -35.54 -37.64 -18.44
CA PRO A 360 -34.56 -38.19 -17.48
C PRO A 360 -34.57 -39.73 -17.26
N ALA A 361 -33.71 -40.16 -16.32
CA ALA A 361 -33.61 -41.47 -15.65
C ALA A 361 -32.73 -42.53 -16.39
N PRO A 362 -32.08 -43.48 -15.67
CA PRO A 362 -32.74 -44.44 -14.78
C PRO A 362 -32.20 -44.55 -13.33
N LYS A 363 -32.91 -45.37 -12.54
CA LYS A 363 -32.79 -45.63 -11.10
C LYS A 363 -32.24 -47.04 -10.87
N VAL A 364 -31.11 -47.18 -10.17
CA VAL A 364 -30.41 -48.45 -9.81
C VAL A 364 -29.57 -48.17 -8.55
N ALA A 365 -29.36 -49.03 -7.56
CA ALA A 365 -30.16 -50.12 -6.96
C ALA A 365 -29.68 -50.29 -5.49
N GLU A 366 -30.39 -51.04 -4.66
CA GLU A 366 -30.15 -51.15 -3.21
C GLU A 366 -29.11 -52.20 -2.80
N ALA A 367 -28.51 -51.97 -1.60
CA ALA A 367 -27.91 -52.95 -0.68
C ALA A 367 -26.53 -53.59 -1.05
N PRO A 368 -25.77 -54.15 -0.07
CA PRO A 368 -26.07 -54.30 1.36
C PRO A 368 -25.10 -53.61 2.34
N ALA A 369 -25.46 -53.65 3.63
CA ALA A 369 -24.77 -52.98 4.73
C ALA A 369 -23.45 -53.64 5.16
N VAL A 370 -22.48 -52.82 5.58
CA VAL A 370 -21.31 -53.26 6.35
C VAL A 370 -21.42 -52.75 7.78
N LYS A 371 -21.23 -53.69 8.71
CA LYS A 371 -21.37 -53.57 10.17
C LYS A 371 -20.25 -52.70 10.78
N PRO A 372 -20.55 -51.66 11.58
CA PRO A 372 -19.53 -50.93 12.34
C PRO A 372 -18.97 -51.78 13.49
N GLU A 373 -17.64 -51.82 13.59
CA GLU A 373 -16.90 -52.39 14.72
C GLU A 373 -16.93 -51.42 15.93
N PRO A 374 -16.94 -51.90 17.19
CA PRO A 374 -17.28 -51.04 18.34
C PRO A 374 -16.21 -49.99 18.68
N ALA A 375 -16.67 -48.79 19.03
CA ALA A 375 -15.81 -47.71 19.49
C ALA A 375 -15.18 -48.02 20.87
N PRO A 376 -13.91 -47.62 21.10
CA PRO A 376 -13.24 -47.81 22.39
C PRO A 376 -13.87 -46.94 23.50
N ALA A 377 -13.75 -47.42 24.74
CA ALA A 377 -14.45 -46.88 25.91
C ALA A 377 -14.05 -45.43 26.26
N PRO A 378 -14.99 -44.60 26.75
CA PRO A 378 -14.69 -43.23 27.19
C PRO A 378 -13.85 -43.21 28.47
N ALA A 379 -12.78 -42.40 28.45
CA ALA A 379 -11.94 -42.14 29.62
C ALA A 379 -12.74 -41.49 30.79
N PRO A 380 -12.35 -41.73 32.05
CA PRO A 380 -13.15 -41.32 33.21
C PRO A 380 -13.22 -39.79 33.37
N LYS A 381 -14.42 -39.31 33.71
CA LYS A 381 -14.67 -37.89 34.04
C LYS A 381 -13.97 -37.52 35.36
N PRO A 382 -13.21 -36.41 35.42
CA PRO A 382 -12.71 -35.90 36.69
C PRO A 382 -13.88 -35.44 37.58
N GLN A 383 -13.83 -35.88 38.83
CA GLN A 383 -14.84 -35.68 39.86
C GLN A 383 -14.80 -34.23 40.40
N PRO A 384 -15.92 -33.50 40.50
CA PRO A 384 -15.93 -32.18 41.12
C PRO A 384 -15.55 -32.26 42.60
N ALA A 385 -14.46 -31.61 43.00
CA ALA A 385 -14.07 -31.49 44.40
C ALA A 385 -15.06 -30.61 45.18
N ALA A 386 -15.31 -30.98 46.43
CA ALA A 386 -16.28 -30.33 47.32
C ALA A 386 -15.87 -28.89 47.70
N PRO A 387 -16.83 -28.01 48.05
CA PRO A 387 -16.54 -26.63 48.47
C PRO A 387 -15.86 -26.59 49.84
N ALA A 388 -14.66 -25.99 49.89
CA ALA A 388 -13.97 -25.67 51.13
C ALA A 388 -14.55 -24.38 51.77
N PRO A 389 -14.47 -24.22 53.10
CA PRO A 389 -15.33 -23.30 53.85
C PRO A 389 -14.88 -21.84 53.83
N ALA A 390 -15.83 -20.95 54.18
CA ALA A 390 -15.64 -19.51 54.29
C ALA A 390 -14.48 -19.13 55.24
N VAL A 391 -13.45 -18.49 54.69
CA VAL A 391 -12.40 -17.82 55.46
C VAL A 391 -12.81 -16.38 55.73
N LYS A 392 -12.59 -15.96 56.98
CA LYS A 392 -13.10 -14.72 57.57
C LYS A 392 -12.44 -13.47 56.98
N THR A 393 -13.24 -12.43 56.81
CA THR A 393 -12.84 -11.06 56.45
C THR A 393 -11.75 -10.51 57.37
N PRO A 394 -10.56 -10.17 56.87
CA PRO A 394 -9.60 -9.31 57.59
C PRO A 394 -10.00 -7.84 57.45
N LEU A 395 -9.70 -7.06 58.49
CA LEU A 395 -9.99 -5.62 58.58
C LEU A 395 -9.47 -4.80 57.38
N ALA A 396 -10.19 -3.72 57.09
CA ALA A 396 -9.76 -2.70 56.12
C ALA A 396 -8.39 -2.12 56.51
N PRO A 397 -7.39 -2.12 55.61
CA PRO A 397 -6.13 -1.44 55.84
C PRO A 397 -6.33 0.07 55.77
N GLU A 398 -5.76 0.76 56.75
CA GLU A 398 -5.82 2.20 56.96
C GLU A 398 -5.32 2.99 55.74
N LEU A 399 -6.13 3.95 55.28
CA LEU A 399 -5.81 4.84 54.17
C LEU A 399 -4.66 5.79 54.54
N LYS A 400 -3.42 5.33 54.30
CA LYS A 400 -2.25 6.22 54.31
C LYS A 400 -2.47 7.34 53.28
N PRO A 401 -2.21 8.62 53.59
CA PRO A 401 -2.37 9.72 52.65
C PRO A 401 -1.59 9.46 51.36
N GLN A 402 -2.32 9.31 50.26
CA GLN A 402 -1.72 9.17 48.93
C GLN A 402 -0.99 10.50 48.62
N PRO A 403 0.34 10.48 48.37
CA PRO A 403 1.08 11.70 48.08
C PRO A 403 0.43 12.46 46.93
N ALA A 404 0.27 13.78 47.11
CA ALA A 404 -0.37 14.64 46.11
C ALA A 404 0.25 14.39 44.73
N ALA A 405 -0.61 14.15 43.74
CA ALA A 405 -0.17 13.79 42.40
C ALA A 405 0.85 14.82 41.88
N ALA A 406 2.04 14.35 41.52
CA ALA A 406 3.07 15.20 40.95
C ALA A 406 2.48 15.95 39.73
N PRO A 407 2.83 17.24 39.53
CA PRO A 407 2.31 18.01 38.40
C PRO A 407 2.52 17.25 37.09
N PRO A 408 1.51 17.23 36.18
CA PRO A 408 1.65 16.54 34.90
C PRO A 408 2.88 17.08 34.18
N ALA A 409 3.84 16.20 33.91
CA ALA A 409 5.10 16.57 33.29
C ALA A 409 4.82 17.30 31.97
N ALA A 410 5.48 18.45 31.78
CA ALA A 410 5.34 19.23 30.55
C ALA A 410 5.60 18.33 29.33
N PRO A 411 4.83 18.48 28.24
CA PRO A 411 4.95 17.60 27.08
C PRO A 411 6.39 17.64 26.57
N ALA A 412 7.07 16.49 26.69
CA ALA A 412 8.46 16.35 26.28
C ALA A 412 8.58 16.74 24.80
N ALA A 413 9.45 17.70 24.50
CA ALA A 413 9.53 18.29 23.18
C ALA A 413 9.74 17.20 22.11
N ALA A 414 8.82 17.14 21.14
CA ALA A 414 8.62 16.02 20.22
C ALA A 414 9.89 15.61 19.43
N GLY A 415 10.62 14.62 19.96
CA GLY A 415 11.81 14.03 19.34
C GLY A 415 13.03 13.98 20.25
N GLN A 416 13.81 12.91 20.13
CA GLN A 416 15.05 12.69 20.89
C GLN A 416 16.28 13.25 20.17
N LYS A 417 17.28 13.74 20.93
CA LYS A 417 18.56 14.22 20.35
C LYS A 417 19.56 13.09 20.05
N ALA A 418 19.54 12.02 20.84
CA ALA A 418 20.44 10.88 20.68
C ALA A 418 19.93 9.90 19.62
N LEU A 419 20.86 9.25 18.90
CA LEU A 419 20.54 8.14 18.01
C LEU A 419 20.34 6.86 18.86
N PRO A 420 19.30 6.02 18.60
CA PRO A 420 19.12 4.74 19.29
C PRO A 420 20.36 3.83 19.20
N THR A 421 20.68 3.12 20.28
CA THR A 421 21.82 2.19 20.28
C THR A 421 21.57 0.94 19.43
N LEU A 422 20.31 0.62 19.11
CA LEU A 422 19.93 -0.41 18.14
C LEU A 422 20.53 -0.18 16.74
N LEU A 423 20.87 1.06 16.39
CA LEU A 423 21.50 1.40 15.11
C LEU A 423 23.03 1.30 15.15
N GLY A 424 23.65 1.10 16.32
CA GLY A 424 25.11 1.06 16.48
C GLY A 424 25.83 -0.07 15.73
N GLN A 425 25.10 -1.11 15.31
CA GLN A 425 25.61 -2.23 14.51
C GLN A 425 25.20 -2.17 13.03
N THR A 426 24.61 -1.06 12.58
CA THR A 426 24.04 -0.93 11.23
C THR A 426 24.91 -0.02 10.35
N LYS A 427 24.99 -0.33 9.05
CA LYS A 427 25.75 0.47 8.09
C LYS A 427 24.92 1.67 7.63
N LEU A 428 25.39 2.88 7.89
CA LEU A 428 24.80 4.10 7.35
C LEU A 428 24.92 4.11 5.81
N ASP A 429 23.82 4.46 5.15
CA ASP A 429 23.73 4.68 3.71
C ASP A 429 23.60 6.19 3.43
N PRO A 430 24.72 6.85 3.03
CA PRO A 430 24.71 8.29 2.77
C PRO A 430 24.07 8.67 1.43
N GLU A 431 23.81 7.74 0.52
CA GLU A 431 23.21 8.03 -0.78
C GLU A 431 21.69 8.22 -0.67
N TYR A 432 21.06 7.44 0.21
CA TYR A 432 19.63 7.59 0.52
C TYR A 432 19.31 9.01 1.02
N ALA A 433 20.15 9.57 1.90
CA ALA A 433 19.94 10.91 2.46
C ALA A 433 20.06 12.05 1.42
N LYS A 434 20.77 11.82 0.30
CA LYS A 434 20.84 12.79 -0.82
C LYS A 434 19.53 12.87 -1.59
N SER A 435 18.79 11.75 -1.67
CA SER A 435 17.52 11.65 -2.42
C SER A 435 16.29 11.89 -1.55
N HIS A 436 16.40 11.74 -0.23
CA HIS A 436 15.30 11.91 0.73
C HIS A 436 15.74 12.88 1.85
N PRO A 437 15.62 14.21 1.65
CA PRO A 437 16.03 15.20 2.64
C PRO A 437 15.38 14.97 4.01
N GLY A 438 16.20 15.03 5.08
CA GLY A 438 15.77 14.74 6.45
C GLY A 438 15.69 13.25 6.80
N TRP A 439 15.73 12.33 5.85
CA TRP A 439 15.77 10.89 6.10
C TRP A 439 17.19 10.32 6.03
N GLN A 440 17.51 9.44 6.96
CA GLN A 440 18.76 8.68 7.00
C GLN A 440 18.42 7.18 6.95
N ARG A 441 19.05 6.44 6.03
CA ARG A 441 18.89 4.99 5.92
C ARG A 441 20.08 4.29 6.57
N TYR A 442 19.78 3.25 7.34
CA TYR A 442 20.75 2.35 7.92
C TYR A 442 20.39 0.92 7.54
N GLN A 443 21.36 0.16 7.05
CA GLN A 443 21.21 -1.22 6.62
C GLN A 443 21.75 -2.14 7.72
N GLY A 444 20.88 -2.97 8.31
CA GLY A 444 21.25 -4.07 9.20
C GLY A 444 21.16 -5.43 8.49
N THR A 445 21.44 -6.51 9.21
CA THR A 445 21.47 -7.87 8.63
C THR A 445 20.09 -8.40 8.24
N SER A 446 19.06 -8.17 9.06
CA SER A 446 17.68 -8.66 8.85
C SER A 446 16.64 -7.55 8.63
N ALA A 447 17.03 -6.29 8.81
CA ALA A 447 16.14 -5.14 8.72
C ALA A 447 16.82 -3.89 8.16
N GLU A 448 16.06 -3.12 7.40
CA GLU A 448 16.36 -1.75 7.01
C GLU A 448 15.72 -0.79 8.01
N TYR A 449 16.48 0.20 8.47
CA TYR A 449 16.03 1.23 9.39
C TYR A 449 16.09 2.58 8.68
N LYS A 450 14.98 3.32 8.69
CA LYS A 450 14.92 4.70 8.20
C LYS A 450 14.58 5.62 9.36
N VAL A 451 15.40 6.66 9.56
CA VAL A 451 15.23 7.62 10.64
C VAL A 451 14.96 9.00 10.05
N PHE A 452 13.87 9.65 10.48
CA PHE A 452 13.58 11.03 10.11
C PHE A 452 14.15 11.98 11.16
N LYS A 453 14.99 12.92 10.74
CA LYS A 453 15.65 13.92 11.56
C LYS A 453 15.22 15.32 11.12
N GLU A 454 14.76 16.12 12.07
CA GLU A 454 14.36 17.51 11.88
C GLU A 454 15.15 18.39 12.85
N GLY A 455 15.99 19.28 12.31
CA GLY A 455 17.00 19.99 13.10
C GLY A 455 17.94 19.01 13.81
N GLU A 456 18.05 19.13 15.14
CA GLU A 456 18.84 18.21 15.97
C GLU A 456 18.07 16.99 16.50
N ARG A 457 16.78 16.85 16.20
CA ARG A 457 15.93 15.81 16.81
C ARG A 457 15.50 14.74 15.82
N TYR A 458 15.55 13.49 16.25
CA TYR A 458 14.93 12.37 15.55
C TYR A 458 13.45 12.30 15.90
N LYS A 459 12.58 12.45 14.90
CA LYS A 459 11.11 12.49 15.06
C LYS A 459 10.41 11.20 14.68
N ALA A 460 10.96 10.41 13.75
CA ALA A 460 10.42 9.09 13.41
C ALA A 460 11.51 8.04 13.17
N LEU A 461 11.18 6.79 13.46
CA LEU A 461 11.94 5.58 13.16
C LEU A 461 11.01 4.58 12.46
N GLN A 462 11.34 4.22 11.23
CA GLN A 462 10.71 3.16 10.46
C GLN A 462 11.65 1.96 10.37
N VAL A 463 11.13 0.76 10.59
CA VAL A 463 11.87 -0.51 10.50
C VAL A 463 11.14 -1.42 9.53
N LEU A 464 11.85 -1.95 8.54
CA LEU A 464 11.33 -2.84 7.49
C LEU A 464 12.12 -4.15 7.46
N THR A 465 11.48 -5.28 7.19
CA THR A 465 12.20 -6.55 6.96
C THR A 465 12.99 -6.51 5.66
N LEU A 466 14.21 -7.02 5.70
CA LEU A 466 14.89 -7.47 4.49
C LEU A 466 14.36 -8.85 4.10
N HIS A 467 14.44 -9.18 2.80
CA HIS A 467 14.09 -10.49 2.23
C HIS A 467 12.70 -11.07 2.55
N GLY A 468 11.77 -10.27 3.09
CA GLY A 468 10.43 -10.73 3.46
C GLY A 468 10.38 -11.57 4.74
N GLU A 469 11.44 -11.56 5.55
CA GLU A 469 11.51 -12.22 6.86
C GLU A 469 10.47 -11.68 7.85
N THR A 470 10.49 -12.14 9.10
CA THR A 470 9.59 -11.68 10.17
C THR A 470 10.41 -10.96 11.23
N LEU A 471 10.07 -9.71 11.54
CA LEU A 471 10.72 -8.99 12.64
C LEU A 471 10.37 -9.67 13.96
N PRO A 472 11.35 -9.95 14.84
CA PRO A 472 11.06 -10.43 16.17
C PRO A 472 10.36 -9.32 16.98
N GLU A 473 9.33 -9.66 17.74
CA GLU A 473 8.58 -8.69 18.55
C GLU A 473 9.47 -8.04 19.63
N GLN A 474 10.55 -8.70 20.02
CA GLN A 474 11.62 -8.13 20.86
C GLN A 474 12.29 -6.90 20.23
N LEU A 475 12.48 -6.85 18.90
CA LEU A 475 13.04 -5.68 18.21
C LEU A 475 12.06 -4.51 18.26
N LEU A 476 10.75 -4.77 18.17
CA LEU A 476 9.72 -3.74 18.34
C LEU A 476 9.74 -3.16 19.76
N THR A 477 9.71 -4.01 20.79
CA THR A 477 9.76 -3.56 22.19
C THR A 477 11.05 -2.81 22.50
N ARG A 478 12.19 -3.27 21.96
CA ARG A 478 13.49 -2.59 22.09
C ARG A 478 13.49 -1.23 21.39
N ALA A 479 12.96 -1.14 20.17
CA ALA A 479 12.86 0.11 19.44
C ALA A 479 11.92 1.11 20.12
N LEU A 480 10.79 0.67 20.68
CA LEU A 480 9.92 1.52 21.51
C LEU A 480 10.64 2.00 22.78
N ARG A 481 11.40 1.12 23.46
CA ARG A 481 12.16 1.48 24.67
C ARG A 481 13.22 2.54 24.38
N GLU A 482 14.02 2.33 23.35
CA GLU A 482 15.14 3.21 23.00
C GLU A 482 14.72 4.48 22.25
N PHE A 483 13.74 4.40 21.33
CA PHE A 483 13.32 5.55 20.51
C PHE A 483 12.15 6.32 21.14
N GLY A 484 11.24 5.65 21.84
CA GLY A 484 10.02 6.24 22.41
C GLY A 484 10.01 6.36 23.93
N GLY A 485 11.05 5.88 24.63
CA GLY A 485 11.13 5.91 26.10
C GLY A 485 10.09 5.04 26.82
N THR A 486 9.47 4.08 26.13
CA THR A 486 8.34 3.29 26.63
C THR A 486 8.40 1.86 26.09
N GLU A 487 7.95 0.88 26.86
CA GLU A 487 7.84 -0.52 26.38
C GLU A 487 6.41 -0.92 26.03
N LYS A 488 5.44 -0.09 26.42
CA LYS A 488 4.01 -0.39 26.36
C LYS A 488 3.38 0.45 25.28
N TYR A 489 2.55 -0.18 24.47
CA TYR A 489 1.76 0.48 23.44
C TYR A 489 0.36 -0.12 23.39
N ARG A 490 -0.60 0.68 22.92
CA ARG A 490 -2.00 0.31 22.74
C ARG A 490 -2.39 0.53 21.29
N LEU A 491 -2.64 -0.56 20.58
CA LEU A 491 -3.24 -0.50 19.24
C LEU A 491 -4.72 -0.11 19.37
N GLY A 492 -5.16 0.82 18.52
CA GLY A 492 -6.53 1.33 18.48
C GLY A 492 -7.21 1.01 17.15
N THR A 493 -6.70 1.59 16.06
CA THR A 493 -7.29 1.47 14.72
C THR A 493 -6.60 0.35 13.93
N ALA A 494 -7.37 -0.48 13.22
CA ALA A 494 -6.83 -1.49 12.32
C ALA A 494 -7.48 -1.40 10.95
N GLY A 495 -6.68 -1.48 9.89
CA GLY A 495 -7.11 -1.49 8.49
C GLY A 495 -6.35 -2.55 7.68
N ALA A 496 -6.91 -2.97 6.56
CA ALA A 496 -6.22 -3.84 5.60
C ALA A 496 -5.65 -2.99 4.46
N LYS A 497 -4.37 -3.18 4.13
CA LYS A 497 -3.68 -2.53 3.00
C LYS A 497 -2.98 -3.60 2.16
N GLY A 498 -3.71 -4.11 1.16
CA GLY A 498 -3.28 -5.26 0.37
C GLY A 498 -3.06 -6.51 1.24
N LYS A 499 -1.88 -7.13 1.12
CA LYS A 499 -1.50 -8.32 1.91
C LYS A 499 -1.15 -8.01 3.38
N TYR A 500 -1.26 -6.76 3.85
CA TYR A 500 -0.93 -6.35 5.20
C TYR A 500 -2.15 -5.93 6.03
N LEU A 501 -2.13 -6.26 7.31
CA LEU A 501 -2.90 -5.62 8.36
C LEU A 501 -2.06 -4.46 8.93
N VAL A 502 -2.56 -3.25 8.77
CA VAL A 502 -1.96 -2.03 9.35
C VAL A 502 -2.70 -1.74 10.66
N GLN A 503 -1.98 -1.62 11.77
CA GLN A 503 -2.54 -1.29 13.08
C GLN A 503 -1.87 -0.03 13.63
N GLN A 504 -2.66 1.01 13.87
CA GLN A 504 -2.20 2.27 14.46
C GLN A 504 -2.52 2.30 15.96
N GLY A 505 -1.62 2.88 16.73
CA GLY A 505 -1.70 2.93 18.19
C GLY A 505 -0.94 4.10 18.81
N ASP A 506 -0.98 4.11 20.13
CA ASP A 506 -0.35 5.10 21.00
C ASP A 506 0.54 4.39 22.02
N ALA A 507 1.72 4.95 22.30
CA ALA A 507 2.69 4.38 23.24
C ALA A 507 2.85 5.22 24.53
N GLY A 508 2.06 6.29 24.67
CA GLY A 508 2.23 7.31 25.72
C GLY A 508 3.31 8.34 25.37
N GLY A 509 3.43 9.39 26.17
CA GLY A 509 4.51 10.38 26.03
C GLY A 509 4.51 11.19 24.72
N GLY A 510 3.40 11.25 24.00
CA GLY A 510 3.33 11.84 22.64
C GLY A 510 3.84 10.94 21.53
N VAL A 511 4.18 9.68 21.83
CA VAL A 511 4.69 8.70 20.86
C VAL A 511 3.53 7.89 20.27
N ALA A 512 3.46 7.86 18.95
CA ALA A 512 2.53 7.07 18.17
C ALA A 512 3.25 5.92 17.45
N ILE A 513 2.50 4.87 17.13
CA ILE A 513 3.03 3.67 16.48
C ILE A 513 2.11 3.19 15.36
N THR A 514 2.70 2.76 14.25
CA THR A 514 2.02 2.04 13.16
C THR A 514 2.72 0.69 12.95
N VAL A 515 1.97 -0.41 13.04
CA VAL A 515 2.47 -1.79 12.94
C VAL A 515 1.92 -2.42 11.67
N TYR A 516 2.78 -2.97 10.83
CA TYR A 516 2.42 -3.69 9.61
C TYR A 516 2.65 -5.19 9.83
N ARG A 517 1.55 -5.94 9.96
CA ARG A 517 1.57 -7.41 10.02
C ARG A 517 1.12 -8.01 8.70
N ASN A 518 1.65 -9.15 8.29
CA ASN A 518 1.10 -9.89 7.15
C ASN A 518 -0.32 -10.41 7.52
N LYS A 519 -1.25 -10.34 6.56
CA LYS A 519 -2.67 -10.67 6.75
C LYS A 519 -2.92 -12.18 6.97
N SER A 520 -2.09 -13.05 6.39
CA SER A 520 -2.24 -14.51 6.49
C SER A 520 -1.77 -15.08 7.82
N ASP A 521 -0.55 -14.74 8.24
CA ASP A 521 0.16 -15.35 9.38
C ASP A 521 0.27 -14.42 10.62
N ARG A 522 -0.17 -13.15 10.51
CA ARG A 522 -0.01 -12.08 11.52
C ARG A 522 1.43 -11.76 11.92
N SER A 523 2.42 -12.23 11.13
CA SER A 523 3.84 -11.96 11.33
C SER A 523 4.15 -10.47 11.15
N LEU A 524 5.05 -9.93 11.97
CA LEU A 524 5.46 -8.53 11.91
C LEU A 524 6.42 -8.31 10.72
N LYS A 525 6.07 -7.40 9.81
CA LYS A 525 6.84 -7.13 8.57
C LYS A 525 7.43 -5.72 8.50
N ALA A 526 6.79 -4.75 9.15
CA ALA A 526 7.38 -3.43 9.37
C ALA A 526 6.71 -2.75 10.57
N PHE A 527 7.35 -1.72 11.12
CA PHE A 527 6.70 -0.78 12.02
C PHE A 527 7.29 0.63 11.89
N VAL A 528 6.52 1.63 12.33
CA VAL A 528 6.93 3.03 12.42
C VAL A 528 6.61 3.53 13.82
N ILE A 529 7.57 4.15 14.47
CA ILE A 529 7.43 4.85 15.75
C ILE A 529 7.70 6.33 15.45
N TYR A 530 6.82 7.23 15.90
CA TYR A 530 6.98 8.66 15.64
C TYR A 530 6.43 9.51 16.80
N TYR A 531 7.04 10.67 17.00
CA TYR A 531 6.53 11.70 17.90
C TYR A 531 5.46 12.52 17.19
N ARG A 532 4.37 12.85 17.89
CA ARG A 532 3.32 13.78 17.42
C ARG A 532 3.65 15.23 17.75
#